data_AF-A0A6N6LL82-F1
#
_entry.id   AF-A0A6N6LL82-F1
#
_cell.length_a   1.000
_cell.length_b   1.000
_cell.length_c   1.000
_cell.angle_alpha   90.00
_cell.angle_beta   90.00
_cell.angle_gamma   90.00
#
_symmetry.space_group_name_H-M   'P 1'
#
loop_
_entity.id
_entity.type
_entity.pdbx_description
1 polymer ?
#
loop_
_entity_poly.entity_id
_entity_poly.type
_entity_poly.pdbx_seq_one_letter_code
_entity_poly.pdbx_strand_id
1 'polypeptide(L)'
;MYKILDLFCGAGGFSHGLEQNANFKTLIGLDFEQAAIDTFNLNFKDAKGICGDITDKKVKNKIVNLAKKLKINMIIGEPPCQCFSLKGKNLGLKDERNFLFLEYLELVKKIEPELFIIENVKNLYNAVNGYFRDEIIKIIKNMGYNINCKILNAKYFGVPQNRERVFFIAHKDLFLDFPKESDCLVNVRDAISDLSYLNSGEGQIQSKYKNKPQSAYQEKMRADYLQYHMASKHSKIAIAKLKMIPPECGKEHLPPNLHGKQKFSTTWGRLIWEEVSPTIDTRFDTPSNGKNSHPILHRAITPREAARLQSFHDSFLFNGTKTQVCKQIGNAVPPLLAKTIADSIISQINQENYICNKYSVYNGDAYVMIENFIKQGIRVNHIITDPPYNISKKNNFSTMNSAKRQGIDFGTWDKDFNLTEWIQSYSKILDKNGSFIIFCSYRFLSEICEVLENSNCEIKDILIWQKSNPMPRNVNRRYVQDMEFAVWAIKQKAKWVFNKPKNKPYLRSLFKAPIVSGAEKTTHPTQKSLKIMQELIAIHTNENDLILDPFMGSGSTGVAALKEKRKFIGIELEEKYYKLALERLKAI
;
A
#
# COMPACT_ATOMS: atom_id res chain seq x y z
N MET A 1 8.13 19.07 3.04
CA MET A 1 7.39 18.98 4.30
C MET A 1 5.92 19.21 4.03
N TYR A 2 5.07 18.24 4.37
CA TYR A 2 3.62 18.31 4.28
C TYR A 2 3.02 18.97 5.52
N LYS A 3 2.22 20.00 5.30
CA LYS A 3 1.47 20.74 6.31
C LYS A 3 0.03 20.29 6.27
N ILE A 4 -0.41 19.64 7.35
CA ILE A 4 -1.67 18.89 7.41
C ILE A 4 -2.79 19.74 7.99
N LEU A 5 -3.94 19.69 7.32
CA LEU A 5 -5.27 19.96 7.85
C LEU A 5 -5.98 18.62 8.13
N ASP A 6 -6.28 18.35 9.38
CA ASP A 6 -6.98 17.14 9.83
C ASP A 6 -8.47 17.45 10.02
N LEU A 7 -9.31 16.92 9.14
CA LEU A 7 -10.76 17.06 9.16
C LEU A 7 -11.38 15.87 9.88
N PHE A 8 -12.33 16.12 10.79
CA PHE A 8 -12.84 15.09 11.71
C PHE A 8 -11.72 14.51 12.59
N CYS A 9 -10.87 15.40 13.12
CA CYS A 9 -9.59 14.99 13.70
C CYS A 9 -9.74 14.12 14.97
N GLY A 10 -10.89 14.15 15.64
CA GLY A 10 -11.07 13.47 16.91
C GLY A 10 -9.98 13.86 17.91
N ALA A 11 -9.42 12.89 18.62
CA ALA A 11 -8.26 13.14 19.47
C ALA A 11 -6.97 13.45 18.68
N GLY A 12 -6.92 13.12 17.39
CA GLY A 12 -5.75 13.30 16.53
C GLY A 12 -4.87 12.06 16.41
N GLY A 13 -5.44 10.85 16.49
CA GLY A 13 -4.68 9.59 16.32
C GLY A 13 -4.04 9.47 14.94
N PHE A 14 -4.75 9.87 13.88
CA PHE A 14 -4.22 9.88 12.52
C PHE A 14 -3.07 10.88 12.38
N SER A 15 -3.30 12.14 12.78
CA SER A 15 -2.26 13.18 12.83
C SER A 15 -1.03 12.75 13.63
N HIS A 16 -1.23 12.15 14.82
CA HIS A 16 -0.13 11.75 15.69
C HIS A 16 0.75 10.68 15.06
N GLY A 17 0.14 9.72 14.35
CA GLY A 17 0.88 8.72 13.61
C GLY A 17 1.70 9.31 12.46
N LEU A 18 1.11 10.22 11.67
CA LEU A 18 1.80 10.86 10.55
C LEU A 18 2.98 11.74 11.03
N GLU A 19 2.82 12.53 12.10
CA GLU A 19 3.89 13.39 12.66
C GLU A 19 5.09 12.60 13.23
N GLN A 20 4.97 11.28 13.44
CA GLN A 20 6.14 10.46 13.80
C GLN A 20 7.16 10.41 12.65
N ASN A 21 6.77 10.79 11.43
CA ASN A 21 7.69 11.05 10.33
C ASN A 21 7.92 12.56 10.19
N ALA A 22 9.17 12.99 10.24
CA ALA A 22 9.57 14.41 10.26
C ALA A 22 9.15 15.23 9.03
N ASN A 23 8.70 14.56 7.95
CA ASN A 23 8.20 15.24 6.76
C ASN A 23 6.75 15.72 6.89
N PHE A 24 6.05 15.36 7.96
CA PHE A 24 4.65 15.73 8.18
C PHE A 24 4.51 16.60 9.44
N LYS A 25 3.69 17.65 9.33
CA LYS A 25 3.37 18.53 10.44
C LYS A 25 1.91 18.94 10.38
N THR A 26 1.15 18.63 11.42
CA THR A 26 -0.24 19.05 11.58
C THR A 26 -0.30 20.48 12.10
N LEU A 27 -1.08 21.31 11.42
CA LEU A 27 -1.24 22.74 11.75
C LEU A 27 -2.68 23.14 12.04
N ILE A 28 -3.66 22.36 11.59
CA ILE A 28 -5.09 22.64 11.82
C ILE A 28 -5.80 21.30 12.08
N GLY A 29 -6.64 21.27 13.12
CA GLY A 29 -7.58 20.18 13.37
C GLY A 29 -9.02 20.72 13.41
N LEU A 30 -9.96 20.05 12.76
CA LEU A 30 -11.39 20.34 12.82
C LEU A 30 -12.15 19.16 13.41
N ASP A 31 -12.92 19.41 14.44
CA ASP A 31 -13.91 18.49 14.98
C ASP A 31 -15.06 19.31 15.58
N PHE A 32 -16.24 18.73 15.70
CA PHE A 32 -17.40 19.38 16.29
C PHE A 32 -17.52 19.13 17.80
N GLU A 33 -16.76 18.16 18.34
CA GLU A 33 -16.72 17.80 19.76
C GLU A 33 -15.60 18.56 20.49
N GLN A 34 -15.97 19.46 21.41
CA GLN A 34 -15.01 20.28 22.15
C GLN A 34 -13.97 19.45 22.93
N ALA A 35 -14.37 18.34 23.56
CA ALA A 35 -13.43 17.49 24.32
C ALA A 35 -12.36 16.82 23.44
N ALA A 36 -12.70 16.54 22.17
CA ALA A 36 -11.76 16.03 21.19
C ALA A 36 -10.77 17.12 20.77
N ILE A 37 -11.25 18.35 20.53
CA ILE A 37 -10.41 19.52 20.23
C ILE A 37 -9.48 19.88 21.39
N ASP A 38 -9.96 19.81 22.63
CA ASP A 38 -9.11 20.04 23.80
C ASP A 38 -7.98 19.01 23.86
N THR A 39 -8.30 17.73 23.59
CA THR A 39 -7.31 16.65 23.51
C THR A 39 -6.32 16.88 22.38
N PHE A 40 -6.79 17.27 21.20
CA PHE A 40 -5.96 17.60 20.06
C PHE A 40 -4.97 18.74 20.41
N ASN A 41 -5.46 19.84 20.99
CA ASN A 41 -4.63 20.99 21.35
C ASN A 41 -3.56 20.67 22.42
N LEU A 42 -3.81 19.69 23.31
CA LEU A 42 -2.81 19.24 24.29
C LEU A 42 -1.61 18.57 23.62
N ASN A 43 -1.84 17.84 22.53
CA ASN A 43 -0.82 17.05 21.85
C ASN A 43 -0.15 17.82 20.70
N PHE A 44 -0.88 18.69 20.00
CA PHE A 44 -0.39 19.44 18.85
C PHE A 44 -0.25 20.94 19.17
N LYS A 45 0.78 21.30 19.95
CA LYS A 45 0.97 22.67 20.45
C LYS A 45 1.16 23.74 19.36
N ASP A 46 1.69 23.34 18.21
CA ASP A 46 1.89 24.23 17.05
C ASP A 46 0.67 24.29 16.13
N ALA A 47 -0.33 23.44 16.38
CA ALA A 47 -1.55 23.36 15.60
C ALA A 47 -2.68 24.18 16.23
N LYS A 48 -3.66 24.53 15.41
CA LYS A 48 -4.88 25.20 15.84
C LYS A 48 -6.07 24.26 15.71
N GLY A 49 -6.57 23.72 16.82
CA GLY A 49 -7.85 23.04 16.89
C GLY A 49 -9.01 24.03 16.74
N ILE A 50 -9.96 23.71 15.86
CA ILE A 50 -11.19 24.48 15.63
C ILE A 50 -12.37 23.59 15.98
N CYS A 51 -13.12 23.97 17.00
CA CYS A 51 -14.40 23.33 17.31
C CYS A 51 -15.49 23.91 16.39
N GLY A 52 -16.13 23.07 15.58
CA GLY A 52 -17.23 23.49 14.71
C GLY A 52 -17.72 22.40 13.76
N ASP A 53 -18.95 22.56 13.29
CA ASP A 53 -19.53 21.69 12.27
C ASP A 53 -18.97 22.04 10.89
N ILE A 54 -18.47 21.05 10.16
CA ILE A 54 -17.92 21.22 8.82
C ILE A 54 -18.97 21.72 7.82
N THR A 55 -20.25 21.49 8.06
CA THR A 55 -21.36 21.92 7.18
C THR A 55 -21.64 23.44 7.30
N ASP A 56 -21.22 24.09 8.39
CA ASP A 56 -21.39 25.52 8.59
C ASP A 56 -20.46 26.33 7.68
N LYS A 57 -21.06 27.19 6.84
CA LYS A 57 -20.34 28.11 5.93
C LYS A 57 -19.32 28.99 6.65
N LYS A 58 -19.62 29.46 7.88
CA LYS A 58 -18.69 30.29 8.66
C LYS A 58 -17.46 29.49 9.06
N VAL A 59 -17.65 28.25 9.49
CA VAL A 59 -16.58 27.32 9.86
C VAL A 59 -15.74 26.98 8.62
N LYS A 60 -16.35 26.59 7.50
CA LYS A 60 -15.64 26.34 6.22
C LYS A 60 -14.79 27.51 5.79
N ASN A 61 -15.35 28.74 5.77
CA ASN A 61 -14.62 29.92 5.34
C ASN A 61 -13.43 30.23 6.26
N LYS A 62 -13.61 30.07 7.58
CA LYS A 62 -12.52 30.21 8.56
C LYS A 62 -11.39 29.22 8.30
N ILE A 63 -11.72 27.95 8.03
CA ILE A 63 -10.74 26.90 7.73
C ILE A 63 -10.02 27.17 6.42
N VAL A 64 -10.73 27.47 5.34
CA VAL A 64 -10.13 27.74 4.03
C VAL A 64 -9.17 28.93 4.11
N ASN A 65 -9.57 30.02 4.78
CA ASN A 65 -8.72 31.20 4.96
C ASN A 65 -7.46 30.86 5.77
N LEU A 66 -7.62 30.10 6.86
CA LEU A 66 -6.48 29.69 7.68
C LEU A 66 -5.55 28.71 6.94
N ALA A 67 -6.11 27.75 6.20
CA ALA A 67 -5.37 26.78 5.42
C ALA A 67 -4.53 27.45 4.33
N LYS A 68 -5.11 28.42 3.61
CA LYS A 68 -4.38 29.23 2.62
C LYS A 68 -3.28 30.06 3.27
N LYS A 69 -3.56 30.69 4.42
CA LYS A 69 -2.56 31.47 5.18
C LYS A 69 -1.36 30.62 5.63
N LEU A 70 -1.62 29.41 6.12
CA LEU A 70 -0.58 28.49 6.60
C LEU A 70 0.08 27.67 5.47
N LYS A 71 -0.40 27.83 4.23
CA LYS A 71 0.02 27.07 3.04
C LYS A 71 -0.11 25.56 3.28
N ILE A 72 -1.28 25.13 3.74
CA ILE A 72 -1.63 23.71 3.85
C ILE A 72 -1.52 23.07 2.46
N ASN A 73 -0.77 21.98 2.37
CA ASN A 73 -0.63 21.18 1.15
C ASN A 73 -1.01 19.72 1.37
N MET A 74 -1.49 19.34 2.56
CA MET A 74 -2.04 18.02 2.82
C MET A 74 -3.35 18.10 3.61
N ILE A 75 -4.35 17.29 3.23
CA ILE A 75 -5.59 17.14 3.99
C ILE A 75 -5.76 15.66 4.36
N ILE A 76 -6.10 15.38 5.60
CA ILE A 76 -6.51 14.04 6.03
C ILE A 76 -7.89 14.12 6.67
N GLY A 77 -8.62 13.02 6.71
CA GLY A 77 -9.81 12.98 7.54
C GLY A 77 -10.57 11.66 7.56
N GLU A 78 -11.44 11.57 8.56
CA GLU A 78 -12.23 10.40 8.93
C GLU A 78 -13.74 10.71 8.85
N PRO A 79 -14.30 11.04 7.66
CA PRO A 79 -15.69 11.44 7.55
C PRO A 79 -16.61 10.32 8.05
N PRO A 80 -17.48 10.58 9.04
CA PRO A 80 -18.23 9.52 9.70
C PRO A 80 -19.25 8.91 8.76
N CYS A 81 -19.35 7.59 8.75
CA CYS A 81 -20.30 6.86 7.92
C CYS A 81 -21.15 5.90 8.78
N GLN A 82 -22.43 6.23 8.99
CA GLN A 82 -23.25 5.54 10.00
C GLN A 82 -24.16 4.43 9.45
N CYS A 83 -24.47 4.42 8.15
CA CYS A 83 -25.47 3.47 7.63
C CYS A 83 -24.98 2.04 7.37
N PHE A 84 -23.68 1.76 7.45
CA PHE A 84 -23.16 0.45 7.05
C PHE A 84 -22.99 -0.57 8.19
N SER A 85 -23.50 -0.29 9.40
CA SER A 85 -23.43 -1.24 10.51
C SER A 85 -24.51 -2.33 10.42
N LEU A 86 -24.26 -3.43 9.70
CA LEU A 86 -24.88 -4.79 9.73
C LEU A 86 -26.41 -4.99 9.92
N LYS A 87 -27.24 -3.95 10.09
CA LYS A 87 -28.67 -4.04 10.37
C LYS A 87 -29.44 -3.08 9.45
N GLY A 88 -30.15 -3.67 8.50
CA GLY A 88 -31.39 -3.09 7.97
C GLY A 88 -31.30 -2.62 6.52
N LYS A 89 -31.96 -3.39 5.64
CA LYS A 89 -32.62 -3.01 4.38
C LYS A 89 -32.44 -1.53 3.97
N ASN A 90 -31.75 -1.27 2.86
CA ASN A 90 -31.94 -0.15 1.88
C ASN A 90 -32.51 1.20 2.37
N LEU A 91 -32.24 1.60 3.62
CA LEU A 91 -32.66 2.87 4.22
C LEU A 91 -31.52 3.92 4.19
N GLY A 92 -30.35 3.54 3.67
CA GLY A 92 -29.08 4.24 3.79
C GLY A 92 -28.94 5.57 3.04
N LEU A 93 -29.91 5.96 2.20
CA LEU A 93 -29.88 7.21 1.45
C LEU A 93 -30.49 8.40 2.22
N LYS A 94 -31.04 8.19 3.42
CA LYS A 94 -31.71 9.26 4.20
C LYS A 94 -30.85 9.91 5.28
N ASP A 95 -29.71 9.33 5.66
CA ASP A 95 -28.84 9.89 6.70
C ASP A 95 -27.82 10.84 6.09
N GLU A 96 -27.98 12.14 6.36
CA GLU A 96 -27.12 13.22 5.85
C GLU A 96 -25.64 13.00 6.19
N ARG A 97 -25.34 12.27 7.27
CA ARG A 97 -23.96 12.00 7.70
C ARG A 97 -23.19 11.16 6.68
N ASN A 98 -23.86 10.33 5.89
CA ASN A 98 -23.21 9.54 4.85
C ASN A 98 -22.64 10.41 3.72
N PHE A 99 -23.03 11.68 3.63
CA PHE A 99 -22.59 12.63 2.62
C PHE A 99 -21.53 13.60 3.13
N LEU A 100 -21.04 13.45 4.36
CA LEU A 100 -19.97 14.30 4.91
C LEU A 100 -18.63 14.15 4.18
N PHE A 101 -18.45 13.09 3.37
CA PHE A 101 -17.32 13.01 2.45
C PHE A 101 -17.41 14.07 1.32
N LEU A 102 -18.62 14.52 0.94
CA LEU A 102 -18.78 15.62 -0.02
C LEU A 102 -18.31 16.95 0.59
N GLU A 103 -18.60 17.16 1.87
CA GLU A 103 -18.12 18.32 2.64
C GLU A 103 -16.58 18.34 2.71
N TYR A 104 -15.98 17.17 2.94
CA TYR A 104 -14.53 16.97 2.85
C TYR A 104 -13.99 17.35 1.47
N LEU A 105 -14.58 16.81 0.40
CA LEU A 105 -14.13 17.06 -0.98
C LEU A 105 -14.36 18.51 -1.42
N GLU A 106 -15.37 19.20 -0.89
CA GLU A 106 -15.57 20.63 -1.12
C GLU A 106 -14.41 21.46 -0.55
N LEU A 107 -13.91 21.11 0.64
CA LEU A 107 -12.72 21.74 1.21
C LEU A 107 -11.46 21.41 0.41
N VAL A 108 -11.29 20.17 -0.05
CA VAL A 108 -10.19 19.78 -0.97
C VAL A 108 -10.24 20.65 -2.22
N LYS A 109 -11.41 20.87 -2.83
CA LYS A 109 -11.57 21.70 -4.03
C LYS A 109 -11.20 23.17 -3.79
N LYS A 110 -11.45 23.71 -2.59
CA LYS A 110 -11.15 25.11 -2.25
C LYS A 110 -9.70 25.37 -1.84
N ILE A 111 -9.05 24.36 -1.27
CA ILE A 111 -7.68 24.44 -0.73
C ILE A 111 -6.66 23.94 -1.75
N GLU A 112 -7.04 22.98 -2.60
CA GLU A 112 -6.21 22.33 -3.63
C GLU A 112 -4.88 21.78 -3.07
N PRO A 113 -4.93 20.85 -2.09
CA PRO A 113 -3.72 20.25 -1.53
C PRO A 113 -2.94 19.44 -2.57
N GLU A 114 -1.66 19.18 -2.30
CA GLU A 114 -0.83 18.30 -3.12
C GLU A 114 -1.22 16.83 -2.90
N LEU A 115 -1.54 16.48 -1.65
CA LEU A 115 -1.87 15.14 -1.18
C LEU A 115 -3.10 15.19 -0.26
N PHE A 116 -4.00 14.23 -0.37
CA PHE A 116 -5.01 14.03 0.67
C PHE A 116 -5.36 12.56 0.89
N ILE A 117 -5.80 12.25 2.11
CA ILE A 117 -6.13 10.88 2.52
C ILE A 117 -7.50 10.85 3.20
N ILE A 118 -8.38 10.00 2.69
CA ILE A 118 -9.68 9.71 3.32
C ILE A 118 -9.59 8.34 3.97
N GLU A 119 -9.86 8.27 5.26
CA GLU A 119 -10.07 7.00 5.97
C GLU A 119 -11.57 6.73 6.14
N ASN A 120 -11.96 5.46 6.06
CA ASN A 120 -13.30 5.05 6.45
C ASN A 120 -13.41 3.57 6.87
N VAL A 121 -14.59 3.19 7.35
CA VAL A 121 -14.92 1.80 7.70
C VAL A 121 -14.94 0.89 6.46
N LYS A 122 -14.47 -0.35 6.61
CA LYS A 122 -14.41 -1.34 5.50
C LYS A 122 -15.73 -1.55 4.78
N ASN A 123 -16.86 -1.40 5.47
CA ASN A 123 -18.17 -1.66 4.88
C ASN A 123 -18.54 -0.64 3.81
N LEU A 124 -17.94 0.56 3.82
CA LEU A 124 -18.10 1.54 2.74
C LEU A 124 -17.57 1.01 1.41
N TYR A 125 -16.51 0.20 1.43
CA TYR A 125 -15.91 -0.37 0.21
C TYR A 125 -16.87 -1.31 -0.53
N ASN A 126 -17.65 -2.11 0.19
CA ASN A 126 -18.60 -3.08 -0.37
C ASN A 126 -20.05 -2.57 -0.39
N ALA A 127 -20.30 -1.38 0.16
CA ALA A 127 -21.63 -0.82 0.27
C ALA A 127 -22.26 -0.61 -1.11
N VAL A 128 -23.52 -1.04 -1.26
CA VAL A 128 -24.32 -0.82 -2.49
C VAL A 128 -23.53 -1.27 -3.74
N ASN A 129 -22.97 -2.48 -3.70
CA ASN A 129 -22.12 -3.04 -4.75
C ASN A 129 -20.92 -2.16 -5.17
N GLY A 130 -20.36 -1.39 -4.24
CA GLY A 130 -19.20 -0.52 -4.49
C GLY A 130 -19.55 0.88 -4.99
N TYR A 131 -20.85 1.25 -5.07
CA TYR A 131 -21.28 2.56 -5.57
C TYR A 131 -20.56 3.74 -4.92
N PHE A 132 -20.50 3.78 -3.58
CA PHE A 132 -19.86 4.89 -2.86
C PHE A 132 -18.35 4.98 -3.12
N ARG A 133 -17.67 3.82 -3.19
CA ARG A 133 -16.25 3.75 -3.56
C ARG A 133 -16.04 4.34 -4.96
N ASP A 134 -16.84 3.90 -5.92
CA ASP A 134 -16.70 4.30 -7.32
C ASP A 134 -17.07 5.77 -7.53
N GLU A 135 -18.06 6.29 -6.79
CA GLU A 135 -18.44 7.70 -6.77
C GLU A 135 -17.31 8.58 -6.20
N ILE A 136 -16.74 8.22 -5.05
CA ILE A 136 -15.59 8.92 -4.46
C ILE A 136 -14.42 8.94 -5.44
N ILE A 137 -14.06 7.79 -6.02
CA ILE A 137 -12.98 7.69 -7.02
C ILE A 137 -13.27 8.58 -8.22
N LYS A 138 -14.51 8.58 -8.73
CA LYS A 138 -14.92 9.41 -9.88
C LYS A 138 -14.79 10.90 -9.58
N ILE A 139 -15.29 11.36 -8.43
CA ILE A 139 -15.20 12.78 -8.04
C ILE A 139 -13.73 13.20 -7.92
N ILE A 140 -12.89 12.39 -7.27
CA ILE A 140 -11.48 12.70 -7.08
C ILE A 140 -10.72 12.73 -8.41
N LYS A 141 -10.99 11.77 -9.32
CA LYS A 141 -10.41 11.78 -10.69
C LYS A 141 -10.84 13.00 -11.48
N ASN A 142 -12.11 13.41 -11.37
CA ASN A 142 -12.61 14.63 -12.03
C ASN A 142 -11.99 15.91 -11.48
N MET A 143 -11.49 15.90 -10.24
CA MET A 143 -10.71 16.99 -9.65
C MET A 143 -9.24 16.99 -10.11
N GLY A 144 -8.82 16.01 -10.92
CA GLY A 144 -7.47 15.94 -11.50
C GLY A 144 -6.44 15.23 -10.63
N TYR A 145 -6.84 14.47 -9.62
CA TYR A 145 -5.92 13.72 -8.76
C TYR A 145 -5.76 12.27 -9.23
N ASN A 146 -4.55 11.75 -9.08
CA ASN A 146 -4.29 10.31 -9.13
C ASN A 146 -4.69 9.71 -7.78
N ILE A 147 -5.45 8.62 -7.81
CA ILE A 147 -6.02 8.02 -6.60
C ILE A 147 -5.83 6.51 -6.56
N ASN A 148 -5.43 6.01 -5.40
CA ASN A 148 -5.42 4.60 -5.06
C ASN A 148 -6.35 4.34 -3.85
N CYS A 149 -6.96 3.15 -3.80
CA CYS A 149 -7.91 2.75 -2.76
C CYS A 149 -7.64 1.31 -2.32
N LYS A 150 -7.45 1.09 -1.02
CA LYS A 150 -7.16 -0.24 -0.46
C LYS A 150 -7.74 -0.40 0.93
N ILE A 151 -8.14 -1.63 1.26
CA ILE A 151 -8.45 -2.02 2.64
C ILE A 151 -7.14 -2.45 3.31
N LEU A 152 -6.82 -1.84 4.45
CA LEU A 152 -5.67 -2.20 5.27
C LEU A 152 -6.14 -2.78 6.60
N ASN A 153 -5.44 -3.81 7.08
CA ASN A 153 -5.62 -4.34 8.42
C ASN A 153 -4.48 -3.91 9.34
N ALA A 154 -4.81 -3.16 10.40
CA ALA A 154 -3.86 -2.59 11.34
C ALA A 154 -2.89 -3.62 11.94
N LYS A 155 -3.31 -4.88 12.09
CA LYS A 155 -2.48 -5.94 12.67
C LYS A 155 -1.16 -6.18 11.94
N TYR A 156 -1.14 -5.95 10.63
CA TYR A 156 0.06 -6.12 9.80
C TYR A 156 1.00 -4.90 9.83
N PHE A 157 0.71 -3.92 10.68
CA PHE A 157 1.48 -2.68 10.83
C PHE A 157 1.90 -2.44 12.28
N GLY A 158 2.10 -3.52 13.04
CA GLY A 158 2.56 -3.49 14.43
C GLY A 158 1.49 -3.02 15.43
N VAL A 159 0.23 -2.91 15.03
CA VAL A 159 -0.88 -2.58 15.92
C VAL A 159 -1.43 -3.90 16.51
N PRO A 160 -1.58 -4.04 17.82
CA PRO A 160 -2.06 -5.27 18.45
C PRO A 160 -3.60 -5.43 18.36
N GLN A 161 -4.15 -5.19 17.17
CA GLN A 161 -5.57 -5.11 16.93
C GLN A 161 -5.93 -5.54 15.50
N ASN A 162 -6.91 -6.43 15.38
CA ASN A 162 -7.57 -6.76 14.12
C ASN A 162 -8.58 -5.66 13.76
N ARG A 163 -8.13 -4.64 13.01
CA ARG A 163 -8.94 -3.49 12.59
C ARG A 163 -8.72 -3.24 11.11
N GLU A 164 -9.78 -3.46 10.33
CA GLU A 164 -9.80 -3.21 8.90
C GLU A 164 -10.43 -1.86 8.59
N ARG A 165 -9.75 -1.07 7.75
CA ARG A 165 -10.20 0.24 7.29
C ARG A 165 -9.88 0.43 5.82
N VAL A 166 -10.77 1.13 5.10
CA VAL A 166 -10.52 1.53 3.72
C VAL A 166 -9.84 2.89 3.74
N PHE A 167 -8.80 3.01 2.93
CA PHE A 167 -8.08 4.27 2.74
C PHE A 167 -8.13 4.64 1.26
N PHE A 168 -8.31 5.93 1.00
CA PHE A 168 -8.15 6.54 -0.32
C PHE A 168 -6.97 7.50 -0.23
N ILE A 169 -5.90 7.25 -0.96
CA ILE A 169 -4.75 8.16 -1.05
C ILE A 169 -4.82 8.82 -2.42
N ALA A 170 -4.87 10.15 -2.44
CA ALA A 170 -4.97 10.93 -3.66
C ALA A 170 -3.87 11.99 -3.70
N HIS A 171 -3.12 12.04 -4.80
CA HIS A 171 -2.04 12.99 -5.01
C HIS A 171 -2.17 13.65 -6.38
N LYS A 172 -1.78 14.93 -6.47
CA LYS A 172 -1.95 15.74 -7.68
C LYS A 172 -1.19 15.18 -8.87
N ASP A 173 0.11 14.90 -8.68
CA ASP A 173 0.99 14.46 -9.76
C ASP A 173 1.35 12.96 -9.73
N LEU A 174 1.55 12.38 -8.54
CA LEU A 174 2.01 11.01 -8.35
C LEU A 174 0.85 10.04 -8.11
N PHE A 175 1.03 8.77 -8.48
CA PHE A 175 0.17 7.69 -8.02
C PHE A 175 0.90 6.98 -6.88
N LEU A 176 0.34 7.05 -5.66
CA LEU A 176 0.94 6.50 -4.46
C LEU A 176 0.30 5.16 -4.12
N ASP A 177 1.12 4.17 -3.78
CA ASP A 177 0.69 2.87 -3.27
C ASP A 177 0.75 2.80 -1.74
N PHE A 178 0.07 1.81 -1.19
CA PHE A 178 0.00 1.56 0.24
C PHE A 178 1.23 0.79 0.74
N PRO A 179 1.60 0.94 2.03
CA PRO A 179 2.69 0.17 2.61
C PRO A 179 2.47 -1.34 2.47
N LYS A 180 3.58 -2.07 2.33
CA LYS A 180 3.58 -3.53 2.37
C LYS A 180 3.23 -4.01 3.78
N GLU A 181 2.43 -5.08 3.84
CA GLU A 181 2.05 -5.73 5.09
C GLU A 181 3.26 -6.44 5.72
N SER A 182 3.35 -6.41 7.05
CA SER A 182 4.35 -7.13 7.83
C SER A 182 3.74 -8.36 8.50
N ASP A 183 4.48 -9.47 8.50
CA ASP A 183 4.11 -10.69 9.21
C ASP A 183 4.39 -10.62 10.73
N CYS A 184 5.05 -9.55 11.21
CA CYS A 184 5.34 -9.36 12.62
C CYS A 184 4.10 -8.84 13.37
N LEU A 185 3.37 -9.76 14.00
CA LEU A 185 2.19 -9.44 14.80
C LEU A 185 2.58 -9.11 16.25
N VAL A 186 1.88 -8.14 16.84
CA VAL A 186 1.96 -7.82 18.28
C VAL A 186 0.68 -8.32 18.95
N ASN A 187 0.78 -9.13 19.99
CA ASN A 187 -0.41 -9.69 20.64
C ASN A 187 -0.87 -8.85 21.85
N VAL A 188 -1.98 -9.24 22.49
CA VAL A 188 -2.52 -8.55 23.68
C VAL A 188 -1.52 -8.59 24.83
N ARG A 189 -0.78 -9.69 25.03
CA ARG A 189 0.25 -9.78 26.08
C ARG A 189 1.32 -8.74 25.85
N ASP A 190 1.89 -8.70 24.66
CA ASP A 190 2.90 -7.73 24.27
C ASP A 190 2.41 -6.30 24.43
N ALA A 191 1.11 -6.03 24.35
CA ALA A 191 0.56 -4.68 24.48
C ALA A 191 0.35 -4.24 25.95
N ILE A 192 -0.20 -5.10 26.81
CA ILE A 192 -0.77 -4.66 28.11
C ILE A 192 -0.30 -5.46 29.34
N SER A 193 0.55 -6.48 29.21
CA SER A 193 0.92 -7.36 30.34
C SER A 193 1.71 -6.70 31.46
N ASP A 194 2.39 -5.59 31.17
CA ASP A 194 3.14 -4.79 32.14
C ASP A 194 2.28 -3.79 32.91
N LEU A 195 1.03 -3.54 32.48
CA LEU A 195 0.12 -2.65 33.19
C LEU A 195 -0.32 -3.27 34.52
N SER A 196 -0.72 -2.42 35.48
CA SER A 196 -1.11 -2.90 36.81
C SER A 196 -2.46 -3.62 36.75
N TYR A 197 -2.59 -4.73 37.47
CA TYR A 197 -3.82 -5.50 37.47
C TYR A 197 -4.82 -4.85 38.43
N LEU A 198 -5.77 -4.09 37.86
CA LEU A 198 -6.82 -3.39 38.60
C LEU A 198 -8.10 -4.22 38.69
N ASN A 199 -8.78 -4.27 39.84
CA ASN A 199 -10.14 -4.77 39.92
C ASN A 199 -11.15 -3.74 39.38
N SER A 200 -12.42 -4.16 39.27
CA SER A 200 -13.48 -3.25 38.83
C SER A 200 -13.62 -2.04 39.76
N GLY A 201 -13.60 -0.84 39.18
CA GLY A 201 -13.72 0.42 39.91
C GLY A 201 -12.40 0.94 40.52
N GLU A 202 -11.28 0.24 40.34
CA GLU A 202 -9.96 0.69 40.78
C GLU A 202 -9.23 1.52 39.71
N GLY A 203 -8.13 2.16 40.13
CA GLY A 203 -7.24 2.95 39.29
C GLY A 203 -7.56 4.44 39.33
N GLN A 204 -6.82 5.20 38.53
CA GLN A 204 -6.85 6.66 38.55
C GLN A 204 -6.46 7.24 37.20
N ILE A 205 -6.75 8.53 36.99
CA ILE A 205 -6.44 9.22 35.73
C ILE A 205 -4.94 9.31 35.51
N GLN A 206 -4.11 9.48 36.54
CA GLN A 206 -2.66 9.54 36.40
C GLN A 206 -1.99 8.63 37.42
N SER A 207 -1.21 7.64 36.97
CA SER A 207 -0.53 6.66 37.84
C SER A 207 0.90 6.38 37.37
N LYS A 208 1.74 5.86 38.28
CA LYS A 208 3.08 5.38 37.92
C LYS A 208 3.02 3.92 37.48
N TYR A 209 3.95 3.51 36.63
CA TYR A 209 4.16 2.11 36.32
C TYR A 209 4.63 1.36 37.57
N LYS A 210 3.96 0.25 37.88
CA LYS A 210 4.38 -0.65 38.97
C LYS A 210 5.31 -1.75 38.48
N ASN A 211 5.08 -2.23 37.25
CA ASN A 211 5.87 -3.31 36.66
C ASN A 211 6.86 -2.77 35.62
N LYS A 212 7.91 -3.55 35.34
CA LYS A 212 8.82 -3.32 34.21
C LYS A 212 8.17 -3.74 32.89
N PRO A 213 8.61 -3.20 31.73
CA PRO A 213 8.15 -3.71 30.45
C PRO A 213 8.62 -5.15 30.26
N GLN A 214 7.86 -5.92 29.51
CA GLN A 214 8.05 -7.34 29.22
C GLN A 214 8.16 -7.61 27.71
N SER A 215 7.94 -6.60 26.86
CA SER A 215 8.02 -6.69 25.41
C SER A 215 8.68 -5.44 24.81
N ALA A 216 9.27 -5.58 23.62
CA ALA A 216 9.80 -4.44 22.86
C ALA A 216 8.70 -3.42 22.50
N TYR A 217 7.46 -3.88 22.33
CA TYR A 217 6.31 -3.00 22.12
C TYR A 217 6.05 -2.11 23.33
N GLN A 218 6.08 -2.67 24.54
CA GLN A 218 5.88 -1.91 25.78
C GLN A 218 7.01 -0.91 26.00
N GLU A 219 8.25 -1.30 25.76
CA GLU A 219 9.40 -0.38 25.82
C GLU A 219 9.21 0.81 24.89
N LYS A 220 8.76 0.57 23.66
CA LYS A 220 8.51 1.62 22.67
C LYS A 220 7.32 2.54 23.04
N MET A 221 6.31 2.02 23.71
CA MET A 221 5.08 2.78 24.01
C MET A 221 5.13 3.56 25.31
N ARG A 222 6.04 3.21 26.23
CA ARG A 222 6.07 3.77 27.59
C ARG A 222 6.47 5.25 27.63
N ALA A 223 5.91 5.93 28.63
CA ALA A 223 6.25 7.30 29.01
C ALA A 223 6.55 7.37 30.52
N ASP A 224 6.69 8.58 31.07
CA ASP A 224 7.00 8.75 32.50
C ASP A 224 5.86 8.32 33.43
N TYR A 225 4.61 8.48 32.98
CA TYR A 225 3.40 8.12 33.73
C TYR A 225 2.34 7.50 32.82
N LEU A 226 1.42 6.77 33.44
CA LEU A 226 0.22 6.23 32.80
C LEU A 226 -0.92 7.23 32.93
N GLN A 227 -1.64 7.46 31.82
CA GLN A 227 -2.90 8.17 31.85
C GLN A 227 -4.11 7.28 31.59
N TYR A 228 -5.22 7.55 32.28
CA TYR A 228 -6.50 6.85 32.19
C TYR A 228 -6.40 5.32 32.38
N HIS A 229 -5.45 4.86 33.20
CA HIS A 229 -5.44 3.47 33.66
C HIS A 229 -6.39 3.31 34.85
N MET A 230 -7.68 3.31 34.53
CA MET A 230 -8.77 3.18 35.49
C MET A 230 -9.85 2.24 34.96
N ALA A 231 -10.32 1.34 35.82
CA ALA A 231 -11.33 0.36 35.48
C ALA A 231 -12.75 0.91 35.68
N SER A 232 -13.66 0.55 34.79
CA SER A 232 -15.09 0.79 35.00
C SER A 232 -15.58 0.11 36.27
N LYS A 233 -16.42 0.83 37.04
CA LYS A 233 -17.17 0.28 38.18
C LYS A 233 -18.38 -0.49 37.64
N HIS A 234 -18.23 -1.80 37.51
CA HIS A 234 -19.24 -2.71 36.98
C HIS A 234 -20.28 -3.03 38.05
N SER A 235 -21.51 -3.33 37.62
CA SER A 235 -22.55 -3.77 38.55
C SER A 235 -22.20 -5.13 39.17
N LYS A 236 -22.75 -5.43 40.36
CA LYS A 236 -22.59 -6.74 41.02
C LYS A 236 -22.98 -7.89 40.08
N ILE A 237 -24.04 -7.70 39.28
CA ILE A 237 -24.52 -8.67 38.29
C ILE A 237 -23.48 -8.89 37.18
N ALA A 238 -22.89 -7.82 36.64
CA ALA A 238 -21.88 -7.93 35.59
C ALA A 238 -20.62 -8.64 36.10
N ILE A 239 -20.19 -8.36 37.33
CA ILE A 239 -19.05 -9.04 37.97
C ILE A 239 -19.38 -10.52 38.19
N ALA A 240 -20.58 -10.85 38.67
CA ALA A 240 -21.01 -12.23 38.86
C ALA A 240 -20.98 -13.03 37.54
N LYS A 241 -21.44 -12.42 36.43
CA LYS A 241 -21.32 -13.03 35.10
C LYS A 241 -19.86 -13.22 34.70
N LEU A 242 -19.00 -12.21 34.84
CA LEU A 242 -17.58 -12.34 34.50
C LEU A 242 -16.83 -13.37 35.36
N LYS A 243 -17.28 -13.64 36.59
CA LYS A 243 -16.73 -14.73 37.42
C LYS A 243 -17.08 -16.11 36.91
N MET A 244 -18.20 -16.27 36.20
CA MET A 244 -18.62 -17.52 35.58
C MET A 244 -17.88 -17.80 34.26
N ILE A 245 -17.27 -16.79 33.65
CA ILE A 245 -16.54 -16.92 32.39
C ILE A 245 -15.07 -17.19 32.70
N PRO A 246 -14.53 -18.40 32.37
CA PRO A 246 -13.12 -18.71 32.55
C PRO A 246 -12.21 -17.72 31.83
N PRO A 247 -10.94 -17.58 32.25
CA PRO A 247 -9.97 -16.75 31.53
C PRO A 247 -9.92 -17.06 30.04
N GLU A 248 -9.79 -16.02 29.20
CA GLU A 248 -9.62 -16.15 27.74
C GLU A 248 -10.82 -16.78 26.99
N CYS A 249 -11.95 -17.02 27.68
CA CYS A 249 -13.19 -17.53 27.10
C CYS A 249 -14.25 -16.44 26.89
N GLY A 250 -15.41 -16.82 26.33
CA GLY A 250 -16.55 -15.94 26.10
C GLY A 250 -17.87 -16.42 26.72
N LYS A 251 -18.96 -15.79 26.26
CA LYS A 251 -20.31 -16.00 26.80
C LYS A 251 -20.85 -17.42 26.64
N GLU A 252 -20.26 -18.24 25.79
CA GLU A 252 -20.61 -19.65 25.64
C GLU A 252 -20.49 -20.44 26.95
N HIS A 253 -19.74 -19.94 27.92
CA HIS A 253 -19.64 -20.49 29.27
C HIS A 253 -20.67 -19.93 30.26
N LEU A 254 -21.48 -18.94 29.85
CA LEU A 254 -22.60 -18.47 30.66
C LEU A 254 -23.81 -19.39 30.47
N PRO A 255 -24.63 -19.62 31.52
CA PRO A 255 -25.95 -20.21 31.38
C PRO A 255 -26.81 -19.48 30.33
N PRO A 256 -27.55 -20.19 29.45
CA PRO A 256 -28.32 -19.57 28.36
C PRO A 256 -29.31 -18.48 28.81
N ASN A 257 -29.90 -18.62 30.00
CA ASN A 257 -30.79 -17.61 30.60
C ASN A 257 -30.08 -16.27 30.93
N LEU A 258 -28.75 -16.27 31.03
CA LEU A 258 -27.94 -15.08 31.31
C LEU A 258 -27.37 -14.41 30.06
N HIS A 259 -27.53 -15.02 28.88
CA HIS A 259 -27.00 -14.50 27.62
C HIS A 259 -27.64 -13.16 27.23
N GLY A 260 -28.91 -12.92 27.55
CA GLY A 260 -29.61 -11.65 27.25
C GLY A 260 -29.71 -11.31 25.76
N LYS A 261 -30.41 -10.21 25.42
CA LYS A 261 -30.69 -9.79 24.02
C LYS A 261 -29.62 -8.87 23.43
N GLN A 262 -28.33 -9.19 23.55
CA GLN A 262 -27.28 -8.27 23.05
C GLN A 262 -27.04 -8.38 21.54
N LYS A 263 -26.53 -7.28 20.96
CA LYS A 263 -26.35 -7.11 19.51
C LYS A 263 -25.17 -7.90 18.92
N PHE A 264 -24.11 -8.16 19.70
CA PHE A 264 -22.90 -8.82 19.21
C PHE A 264 -22.82 -10.27 19.68
N SER A 265 -22.38 -11.17 18.80
CA SER A 265 -22.14 -12.58 19.15
C SER A 265 -21.01 -12.72 20.19
N THR A 266 -20.05 -11.80 20.18
CA THR A 266 -18.85 -11.82 21.03
C THR A 266 -19.01 -11.13 22.39
N THR A 267 -20.22 -10.70 22.78
CA THR A 267 -20.45 -10.06 24.09
C THR A 267 -19.95 -10.92 25.25
N TRP A 268 -19.51 -10.27 26.32
CA TRP A 268 -18.90 -10.90 27.48
C TRP A 268 -17.60 -11.68 27.21
N GLY A 269 -17.07 -11.59 25.98
CA GLY A 269 -15.78 -12.17 25.62
C GLY A 269 -14.61 -11.54 26.38
N ARG A 270 -13.67 -12.38 26.80
CA ARG A 270 -12.36 -11.97 27.30
C ARG A 270 -11.35 -11.94 26.16
N LEU A 271 -10.44 -10.98 26.18
CA LEU A 271 -9.29 -10.98 25.28
C LEU A 271 -8.42 -12.23 25.53
N ILE A 272 -7.69 -12.66 24.49
CA ILE A 272 -6.78 -13.80 24.53
C ILE A 272 -5.36 -13.24 24.47
N TRP A 273 -4.48 -13.68 25.36
CA TRP A 273 -3.15 -13.09 25.54
C TRP A 273 -2.28 -13.22 24.28
N GLU A 274 -2.29 -14.40 23.67
CA GLU A 274 -1.45 -14.73 22.50
C GLU A 274 -2.09 -14.35 21.16
N GLU A 275 -3.25 -13.69 21.16
CA GLU A 275 -3.91 -13.18 19.96
C GLU A 275 -3.85 -11.65 19.89
N VAL A 276 -4.13 -11.10 18.71
CA VAL A 276 -4.42 -9.67 18.55
C VAL A 276 -5.79 -9.34 19.13
N SER A 277 -5.97 -8.12 19.65
CA SER A 277 -7.28 -7.67 20.11
C SER A 277 -8.28 -7.61 18.94
N PRO A 278 -9.57 -7.90 19.15
CA PRO A 278 -10.63 -7.44 18.25
C PRO A 278 -10.61 -5.91 18.09
N THR A 279 -11.35 -5.40 17.11
CA THR A 279 -11.48 -3.95 16.90
C THR A 279 -11.95 -3.24 18.18
N ILE A 280 -11.16 -2.26 18.62
CA ILE A 280 -11.48 -1.38 19.74
C ILE A 280 -12.58 -0.42 19.27
N ASP A 281 -13.77 -0.55 19.87
CA ASP A 281 -14.93 0.30 19.59
C ASP A 281 -15.06 1.47 20.58
N THR A 282 -16.14 2.25 20.57
CA THR A 282 -16.28 3.40 21.48
C THR A 282 -16.78 3.04 22.88
N ARG A 283 -17.14 1.78 23.12
CA ARG A 283 -17.75 1.24 24.34
C ARG A 283 -17.01 -0.01 24.84
N PHE A 284 -15.70 -0.09 24.58
CA PHE A 284 -14.81 -1.14 25.07
C PHE A 284 -14.78 -1.23 26.60
N ASP A 285 -15.22 -0.18 27.30
CA ASP A 285 -15.30 -0.10 28.75
C ASP A 285 -16.48 -0.89 29.34
N THR A 286 -17.25 -1.56 28.49
CA THR A 286 -18.50 -2.26 28.82
C THR A 286 -18.42 -3.75 28.40
N PRO A 287 -18.39 -4.73 29.33
CA PRO A 287 -18.24 -6.15 29.01
C PRO A 287 -19.38 -6.73 28.13
N SER A 288 -20.56 -6.14 28.22
CA SER A 288 -21.72 -6.54 27.42
C SER A 288 -21.71 -6.00 25.98
N ASN A 289 -20.60 -5.40 25.54
CA ASN A 289 -20.45 -4.82 24.21
C ASN A 289 -19.19 -5.41 23.54
N GLY A 290 -19.29 -6.61 22.95
CA GLY A 290 -18.16 -7.29 22.29
C GLY A 290 -17.18 -8.02 23.22
N LYS A 291 -16.06 -8.49 22.64
CA LYS A 291 -14.95 -9.18 23.33
C LYS A 291 -13.97 -8.12 23.86
N ASN A 292 -14.36 -7.48 24.96
CA ASN A 292 -13.70 -6.31 25.53
C ASN A 292 -13.31 -6.50 27.01
N SER A 293 -13.37 -7.73 27.54
CA SER A 293 -13.00 -8.02 28.93
C SER A 293 -11.52 -8.36 29.06
N HIS A 294 -10.90 -7.99 30.18
CA HIS A 294 -9.51 -8.36 30.47
C HIS A 294 -9.36 -9.90 30.42
N PRO A 295 -8.21 -10.43 29.94
CA PRO A 295 -8.01 -11.88 29.79
C PRO A 295 -8.33 -12.68 31.05
N ILE A 296 -7.95 -12.16 32.22
CA ILE A 296 -8.12 -12.85 33.52
C ILE A 296 -9.08 -12.11 34.48
N LEU A 297 -9.03 -10.78 34.55
CA LEU A 297 -9.70 -9.99 35.58
C LEU A 297 -11.20 -9.83 35.28
N HIS A 298 -12.03 -9.69 36.31
CA HIS A 298 -13.48 -9.57 36.17
C HIS A 298 -13.93 -8.14 35.84
N ARG A 299 -13.36 -7.57 34.77
CA ARG A 299 -13.69 -6.24 34.25
C ARG A 299 -13.46 -6.13 32.74
N ALA A 300 -14.10 -5.14 32.13
CA ALA A 300 -13.68 -4.59 30.84
C ALA A 300 -12.25 -4.03 30.88
N ILE A 301 -11.64 -3.89 29.71
CA ILE A 301 -10.36 -3.20 29.56
C ILE A 301 -10.47 -1.71 29.94
N THR A 302 -9.38 -1.15 30.45
CA THR A 302 -9.26 0.27 30.79
C THR A 302 -9.03 1.12 29.55
N PRO A 303 -9.30 2.45 29.58
CA PRO A 303 -8.95 3.33 28.47
C PRO A 303 -7.46 3.28 28.10
N ARG A 304 -6.54 3.16 29.07
CA ARG A 304 -5.10 2.99 28.78
C ARG A 304 -4.79 1.69 28.05
N GLU A 305 -5.37 0.57 28.48
CA GLU A 305 -5.22 -0.71 27.79
C GLU A 305 -5.74 -0.61 26.35
N ALA A 306 -6.90 0.03 26.14
CA ALA A 306 -7.45 0.27 24.81
C ALA A 306 -6.60 1.23 23.95
N ALA A 307 -6.01 2.27 24.55
CA ALA A 307 -5.12 3.20 23.89
C ALA A 307 -3.86 2.50 23.36
N ARG A 308 -3.24 1.63 24.19
CA ARG A 308 -2.15 0.77 23.72
C ARG A 308 -2.61 -0.22 22.66
N LEU A 309 -3.79 -0.80 22.80
CA LEU A 309 -4.32 -1.69 21.75
C LEU A 309 -4.58 -0.96 20.42
N GLN A 310 -4.83 0.35 20.48
CA GLN A 310 -4.89 1.27 19.33
C GLN A 310 -3.52 1.84 18.92
N SER A 311 -2.43 1.45 19.57
CA SER A 311 -1.05 1.95 19.34
C SER A 311 -0.79 3.43 19.64
N PHE A 312 -1.55 4.03 20.55
CA PHE A 312 -1.19 5.32 21.13
C PHE A 312 0.01 5.16 22.05
N HIS A 313 0.99 6.07 21.90
CA HIS A 313 2.09 6.21 22.84
C HIS A 313 1.55 6.63 24.22
N ASP A 314 2.20 6.22 25.30
CA ASP A 314 1.72 6.50 26.66
C ASP A 314 1.85 7.97 27.05
N SER A 315 2.66 8.75 26.32
CA SER A 315 2.75 10.21 26.46
C SER A 315 1.61 10.96 25.75
N PHE A 316 0.80 10.28 24.93
CA PHE A 316 -0.34 10.90 24.27
C PHE A 316 -1.40 11.24 25.32
N LEU A 317 -1.70 12.54 25.41
CA LEU A 317 -2.59 13.07 26.43
C LEU A 317 -4.04 12.96 25.99
N PHE A 318 -4.94 12.60 26.90
CA PHE A 318 -6.39 12.63 26.67
C PHE A 318 -7.05 13.64 27.60
N ASN A 319 -8.14 14.27 27.15
CA ASN A 319 -8.94 15.18 27.96
C ASN A 319 -10.43 14.82 27.92
N GLY A 320 -11.11 15.08 29.03
CA GLY A 320 -12.54 14.89 29.20
C GLY A 320 -12.92 13.72 30.11
N THR A 321 -14.22 13.46 30.18
CA THR A 321 -14.78 12.35 30.95
C THR A 321 -14.32 11.01 30.40
N LYS A 322 -14.29 9.96 31.23
CA LYS A 322 -13.92 8.61 30.79
C LYS A 322 -14.68 8.17 29.53
N THR A 323 -15.99 8.45 29.45
CA THR A 323 -16.80 8.10 28.28
C THR A 323 -16.40 8.87 27.02
N GLN A 324 -16.04 10.14 27.14
CA GLN A 324 -15.50 10.92 26.01
C GLN A 324 -14.16 10.36 25.54
N VAL A 325 -13.26 10.02 26.47
CA VAL A 325 -11.96 9.40 26.16
C VAL A 325 -12.13 8.03 25.49
N CYS A 326 -13.09 7.20 25.94
CA CYS A 326 -13.39 5.94 25.26
C CYS A 326 -13.85 6.14 23.81
N LYS A 327 -14.69 7.16 23.56
CA LYS A 327 -15.10 7.51 22.19
C LYS A 327 -13.91 7.96 21.33
N GLN A 328 -13.07 8.83 21.87
CA GLN A 328 -11.86 9.32 21.20
C GLN A 328 -10.94 8.17 20.78
N ILE A 329 -10.64 7.23 21.69
CA ILE A 329 -9.79 6.07 21.43
C ILE A 329 -10.42 5.11 20.40
N GLY A 330 -11.72 4.82 20.52
CA GLY A 330 -12.40 3.89 19.62
C GLY A 330 -12.55 4.40 18.19
N ASN A 331 -12.76 5.71 18.02
CA ASN A 331 -12.91 6.34 16.71
C ASN A 331 -11.59 6.45 15.96
N ALA A 332 -10.49 6.78 16.65
CA ALA A 332 -9.21 7.09 16.04
C ALA A 332 -8.66 6.01 15.09
N VAL A 333 -7.94 6.48 14.06
CA VAL A 333 -6.97 5.67 13.31
C VAL A 333 -5.77 5.32 14.20
N PRO A 334 -5.32 4.04 14.22
CA PRO A 334 -4.15 3.63 14.98
C PRO A 334 -2.88 4.42 14.58
N PRO A 335 -2.14 5.05 15.50
CA PRO A 335 -0.95 5.83 15.15
C PRO A 335 0.15 5.05 14.42
N LEU A 336 0.40 3.77 14.73
CA LEU A 336 1.42 3.00 13.99
C LEU A 336 1.01 2.70 12.54
N LEU A 337 -0.28 2.49 12.27
CA LEU A 337 -0.79 2.33 10.91
C LEU A 337 -0.59 3.63 10.12
N ALA A 338 -1.01 4.75 10.72
CA ALA A 338 -0.82 6.07 10.14
C ALA A 338 0.67 6.39 9.87
N LYS A 339 1.57 6.08 10.81
CA LYS A 339 3.02 6.22 10.62
C LYS A 339 3.52 5.43 9.42
N THR A 340 3.10 4.17 9.29
CA THR A 340 3.54 3.31 8.17
C THR A 340 3.06 3.86 6.83
N ILE A 341 1.85 4.44 6.78
CA ILE A 341 1.36 5.15 5.59
C ILE A 341 2.25 6.37 5.28
N ALA A 342 2.57 7.21 6.28
CA ALA A 342 3.48 8.35 6.11
C ALA A 342 4.86 7.93 5.58
N ASP A 343 5.47 6.90 6.19
CA ASP A 343 6.79 6.40 5.78
C ASP A 343 6.76 5.89 4.34
N SER A 344 5.71 5.16 3.94
CA SER A 344 5.53 4.67 2.57
C SER A 344 5.40 5.80 1.56
N ILE A 345 4.60 6.83 1.89
CA ILE A 345 4.40 8.00 1.03
C ILE A 345 5.73 8.70 0.77
N ILE A 346 6.49 8.98 1.82
CA ILE A 346 7.79 9.66 1.70
C ILE A 346 8.81 8.79 0.97
N SER A 347 8.81 7.47 1.22
CA SER A 347 9.69 6.55 0.49
C SER A 347 9.42 6.60 -1.02
N GLN A 348 8.15 6.67 -1.44
CA GLN A 348 7.77 6.73 -2.85
C GLN A 348 8.03 8.10 -3.49
N ILE A 349 7.79 9.19 -2.74
CA ILE A 349 8.10 10.54 -3.22
C ILE A 349 9.60 10.75 -3.39
N ASN A 350 10.39 10.19 -2.46
CA ASN A 350 11.85 10.29 -2.48
C ASN A 350 12.52 9.24 -3.37
N GLN A 351 11.76 8.37 -4.05
CA GLN A 351 12.36 7.51 -5.07
C GLN A 351 12.99 8.41 -6.13
N GLU A 352 14.32 8.40 -6.20
CA GLU A 352 15.10 9.19 -7.16
C GLU A 352 14.77 8.70 -8.56
N ASN A 353 13.78 9.29 -9.22
CA ASN A 353 13.62 9.12 -10.66
C ASN A 353 14.80 9.84 -11.33
N TYR A 354 15.68 9.09 -11.98
CA TYR A 354 16.81 9.69 -12.66
C TYR A 354 16.39 10.11 -14.06
N ILE A 355 16.33 11.42 -14.29
CA ILE A 355 15.92 12.00 -15.58
C ILE A 355 17.08 12.85 -16.11
N CYS A 356 17.54 12.52 -17.31
CA CYS A 356 18.48 13.35 -18.06
C CYS A 356 18.06 13.45 -19.53
N ASN A 357 18.80 14.22 -20.34
CA ASN A 357 18.46 14.43 -21.75
C ASN A 357 18.46 13.14 -22.60
N LYS A 358 19.20 12.10 -22.18
CA LYS A 358 19.38 10.86 -22.93
C LYS A 358 18.46 9.72 -22.44
N TYR A 359 18.17 9.65 -21.14
CA TYR A 359 17.32 8.60 -20.60
C TYR A 359 16.58 9.03 -19.33
N SER A 360 15.53 8.29 -19.01
CA SER A 360 14.81 8.39 -17.74
C SER A 360 14.60 7.00 -17.16
N VAL A 361 14.92 6.80 -15.89
CA VAL A 361 14.65 5.53 -15.20
C VAL A 361 13.86 5.76 -13.93
N TYR A 362 12.93 4.84 -13.68
CA TYR A 362 11.93 4.94 -12.62
C TYR A 362 11.95 3.66 -11.77
N ASN A 363 11.95 3.81 -10.45
CA ASN A 363 11.72 2.69 -9.54
C ASN A 363 10.24 2.62 -9.17
N GLY A 364 9.49 1.69 -9.74
CA GLY A 364 8.05 1.62 -9.50
C GLY A 364 7.33 0.57 -10.34
N ASP A 365 6.01 0.53 -10.18
CA ASP A 365 5.14 -0.38 -10.93
C ASP A 365 4.92 0.12 -12.36
N ALA A 366 5.24 -0.73 -13.34
CA ALA A 366 5.13 -0.38 -14.75
C ALA A 366 3.70 -0.06 -15.20
N TYR A 367 2.67 -0.74 -14.68
CA TYR A 367 1.28 -0.51 -15.05
C TYR A 367 0.88 0.92 -14.67
N VAL A 368 1.23 1.33 -13.46
CA VAL A 368 0.97 2.69 -12.95
C VAL A 368 1.71 3.73 -13.77
N MET A 369 3.00 3.51 -14.01
CA MET A 369 3.85 4.48 -14.69
C MET A 369 3.43 4.69 -16.15
N ILE A 370 3.03 3.62 -16.84
CA ILE A 370 2.57 3.71 -18.23
C ILE A 370 1.24 4.43 -18.34
N GLU A 371 0.30 4.20 -17.43
CA GLU A 371 -0.93 5.00 -17.37
C GLU A 371 -0.62 6.49 -17.19
N ASN A 372 0.33 6.83 -16.32
CA ASN A 372 0.74 8.21 -16.10
C ASN A 372 1.38 8.83 -17.35
N PHE A 373 2.28 8.11 -18.02
CA PHE A 373 2.89 8.58 -19.27
C PHE A 373 1.85 8.81 -20.36
N ILE A 374 0.85 7.92 -20.48
CA ILE A 374 -0.25 8.08 -21.43
C ILE A 374 -1.04 9.37 -21.13
N LYS A 375 -1.37 9.62 -19.85
CA LYS A 375 -2.09 10.84 -19.41
C LYS A 375 -1.28 12.12 -19.62
N GLN A 376 0.04 12.05 -19.45
CA GLN A 376 0.96 13.16 -19.71
C GLN A 376 1.19 13.41 -21.21
N GLY A 377 0.63 12.57 -22.09
CA GLY A 377 0.80 12.67 -23.54
C GLY A 377 2.15 12.18 -24.04
N ILE A 378 2.93 11.49 -23.21
CA ILE A 378 4.20 10.88 -23.60
C ILE A 378 3.90 9.76 -24.61
N ARG A 379 4.70 9.68 -25.67
CA ARG A 379 4.67 8.62 -26.67
C ARG A 379 6.08 8.10 -26.90
N VAL A 380 6.18 6.80 -27.15
CA VAL A 380 7.46 6.12 -27.38
C VAL A 380 7.45 5.47 -28.77
N ASN A 381 8.63 5.37 -29.38
CA ASN A 381 8.77 4.78 -30.71
C ASN A 381 8.76 3.25 -30.63
N HIS A 382 9.43 2.69 -29.62
CA HIS A 382 9.56 1.24 -29.50
C HIS A 382 9.39 0.79 -28.05
N ILE A 383 8.77 -0.38 -27.87
CA ILE A 383 8.81 -1.12 -26.61
C ILE A 383 9.66 -2.37 -26.86
N ILE A 384 10.78 -2.48 -26.17
CA ILE A 384 11.69 -3.62 -26.27
C ILE A 384 11.92 -4.13 -24.86
N THR A 385 11.49 -5.37 -24.57
CA THR A 385 11.40 -5.84 -23.18
C THR A 385 11.46 -7.36 -23.04
N ASP A 386 11.82 -7.81 -21.84
CA ASP A 386 11.89 -9.20 -21.41
C ASP A 386 11.04 -9.38 -20.14
N PRO A 387 9.71 -9.60 -20.27
CA PRO A 387 8.80 -9.66 -19.13
C PRO A 387 9.03 -10.93 -18.28
N PRO A 388 8.58 -10.97 -17.02
CA PRO A 388 8.58 -12.17 -16.18
C PRO A 388 7.79 -13.34 -16.81
N TYR A 389 8.18 -14.58 -16.52
CA TYR A 389 7.66 -15.79 -17.20
C TYR A 389 6.98 -16.83 -16.29
N ASN A 390 6.83 -16.54 -15.01
CA ASN A 390 6.35 -17.48 -14.00
C ASN A 390 7.13 -18.81 -13.98
N ILE A 391 8.46 -18.74 -14.07
CA ILE A 391 9.34 -19.93 -14.11
C ILE A 391 9.68 -20.40 -12.68
N SER A 392 9.48 -19.55 -11.68
CA SER A 392 9.73 -19.85 -10.28
C SER A 392 8.83 -20.99 -9.80
N LYS A 393 9.43 -22.14 -9.46
CA LYS A 393 8.70 -23.36 -9.08
C LYS A 393 9.23 -23.92 -7.75
N LYS A 394 8.30 -24.27 -6.85
CA LYS A 394 8.63 -25.09 -5.67
C LYS A 394 9.20 -26.43 -6.11
N ASN A 395 10.20 -26.92 -5.38
CA ASN A 395 10.89 -28.15 -5.71
C ASN A 395 9.95 -29.35 -5.48
N ASN A 396 9.50 -30.00 -6.55
CA ASN A 396 8.54 -31.13 -6.47
C ASN A 396 9.22 -32.51 -6.52
N PHE A 397 10.54 -32.59 -6.40
CA PHE A 397 11.27 -33.88 -6.40
C PHE A 397 11.56 -34.32 -4.97
N SER A 398 10.73 -35.22 -4.43
CA SER A 398 10.96 -35.93 -3.17
C SER A 398 12.11 -36.95 -3.23
N THR A 399 12.60 -37.28 -4.43
CA THR A 399 13.54 -38.38 -4.68
C THR A 399 15.01 -37.97 -4.81
N MET A 400 15.37 -36.71 -4.50
CA MET A 400 16.74 -36.21 -4.71
C MET A 400 17.30 -35.42 -3.52
N ASN A 401 17.38 -36.07 -2.35
CA ASN A 401 17.97 -35.49 -1.13
C ASN A 401 19.51 -35.34 -1.16
N SER A 402 20.21 -35.85 -2.18
CA SER A 402 21.68 -35.90 -2.21
C SER A 402 22.37 -34.73 -2.95
N ALA A 403 21.62 -33.80 -3.54
CA ALA A 403 22.20 -32.60 -4.15
C ALA A 403 21.57 -31.35 -3.52
N LYS A 404 22.40 -30.42 -3.04
CA LYS A 404 22.06 -29.04 -2.63
C LYS A 404 21.46 -28.22 -3.80
N ARG A 405 20.41 -28.71 -4.45
CA ARG A 405 19.70 -28.04 -5.53
C ARG A 405 18.35 -27.60 -4.99
N GLN A 406 18.33 -26.36 -4.52
CA GLN A 406 17.12 -25.61 -4.22
C GLN A 406 16.27 -25.49 -5.49
N GLY A 407 14.95 -25.41 -5.35
CA GLY A 407 14.06 -25.04 -6.45
C GLY A 407 14.50 -23.73 -7.09
N ILE A 408 14.11 -23.49 -8.33
CA ILE A 408 14.43 -22.22 -8.99
C ILE A 408 13.42 -21.19 -8.46
N ASP A 409 13.87 -20.25 -7.63
CA ASP A 409 13.10 -19.09 -7.17
C ASP A 409 13.84 -17.84 -7.65
N PHE A 410 13.25 -17.13 -8.61
CA PHE A 410 13.82 -15.89 -9.15
C PHE A 410 13.40 -14.65 -8.35
N GLY A 411 12.43 -14.79 -7.45
CA GLY A 411 11.85 -13.72 -6.64
C GLY A 411 10.32 -13.75 -6.67
N THR A 412 9.69 -12.85 -5.92
CA THR A 412 8.22 -12.72 -5.91
C THR A 412 7.65 -12.12 -7.19
N TRP A 413 8.47 -11.39 -7.97
CA TRP A 413 8.08 -10.78 -9.25
C TRP A 413 7.79 -11.80 -10.36
N ASP A 414 8.30 -13.03 -10.23
CA ASP A 414 8.08 -14.13 -11.16
C ASP A 414 7.03 -15.13 -10.62
N LYS A 415 6.19 -14.71 -9.66
CA LYS A 415 5.09 -15.50 -9.11
C LYS A 415 3.79 -14.80 -9.48
N ASP A 416 2.88 -15.52 -10.14
CA ASP A 416 1.53 -15.05 -10.52
C ASP A 416 1.48 -13.82 -11.46
N PHE A 417 2.54 -13.56 -12.24
CA PHE A 417 2.55 -12.48 -13.23
C PHE A 417 1.68 -12.81 -14.45
N ASN A 418 0.81 -11.89 -14.87
CA ASN A 418 0.02 -12.08 -16.09
C ASN A 418 0.83 -11.68 -17.33
N LEU A 419 1.18 -12.67 -18.14
CA LEU A 419 2.09 -12.54 -19.29
C LEU A 419 1.62 -11.60 -20.39
N THR A 420 0.31 -11.45 -20.59
CA THR A 420 -0.25 -10.82 -21.79
C THR A 420 -1.17 -9.64 -21.51
N GLU A 421 -1.77 -9.55 -20.33
CA GLU A 421 -2.77 -8.51 -19.98
C GLU A 421 -2.26 -7.07 -20.11
N TRP A 422 -0.96 -6.85 -19.93
CA TRP A 422 -0.35 -5.52 -20.05
C TRP A 422 -0.28 -5.03 -21.51
N ILE A 423 -0.17 -5.93 -22.50
CA ILE A 423 0.15 -5.60 -23.90
C ILE A 423 -0.85 -4.60 -24.49
N GLN A 424 -2.15 -4.82 -24.26
CA GLN A 424 -3.22 -3.99 -24.83
C GLN A 424 -3.18 -2.55 -24.29
N SER A 425 -2.87 -2.38 -23.01
CA SER A 425 -2.75 -1.06 -22.39
C SER A 425 -1.49 -0.34 -22.88
N TYR A 426 -0.40 -1.07 -23.08
CA TYR A 426 0.89 -0.50 -23.44
C TYR A 426 0.97 -0.19 -24.93
N SER A 427 0.19 -0.86 -25.79
CA SER A 427 0.10 -0.49 -27.22
C SER A 427 -0.43 0.96 -27.41
N LYS A 428 -1.12 1.52 -26.41
CA LYS A 428 -1.63 2.90 -26.43
C LYS A 428 -0.53 3.96 -26.28
N ILE A 429 0.61 3.63 -25.65
CA ILE A 429 1.75 4.55 -25.48
C ILE A 429 2.64 4.60 -26.73
N LEU A 430 2.62 3.56 -27.56
CA LEU A 430 3.34 3.57 -28.83
C LEU A 430 2.81 4.69 -29.73
N ASP A 431 3.72 5.37 -30.43
CA ASP A 431 3.35 6.30 -31.49
C ASP A 431 2.67 5.57 -32.68
N LYS A 432 2.32 6.31 -33.74
CA LYS A 432 1.63 5.74 -34.92
C LYS A 432 2.48 4.76 -35.74
N ASN A 433 3.80 4.84 -35.65
CA ASN A 433 4.76 4.00 -36.37
C ASN A 433 5.47 3.01 -35.45
N GLY A 434 5.00 2.88 -34.21
CA GLY A 434 5.75 2.20 -33.17
C GLY A 434 5.74 0.68 -33.30
N SER A 435 6.68 0.04 -32.58
CA SER A 435 6.84 -1.41 -32.61
C SER A 435 7.09 -2.02 -31.23
N PHE A 436 6.82 -3.31 -31.12
CA PHE A 436 7.14 -4.18 -30.00
C PHE A 436 8.24 -5.17 -30.38
N ILE A 437 9.18 -5.40 -29.48
CA ILE A 437 10.00 -6.61 -29.43
C ILE A 437 9.85 -7.18 -28.03
N ILE A 438 9.10 -8.28 -27.90
CA ILE A 438 8.80 -8.90 -26.61
C ILE A 438 9.51 -10.25 -26.58
N PHE A 439 10.52 -10.39 -25.73
CA PHE A 439 11.11 -11.71 -25.46
C PHE A 439 10.07 -12.61 -24.82
N CYS A 440 10.12 -13.90 -25.13
CA CYS A 440 9.26 -14.88 -24.51
C CYS A 440 9.82 -16.31 -24.55
N SER A 441 9.25 -17.15 -23.70
CA SER A 441 9.38 -18.60 -23.84
C SER A 441 8.58 -19.07 -25.06
N TYR A 442 9.12 -20.06 -25.79
CA TYR A 442 8.44 -20.66 -26.94
C TYR A 442 7.03 -21.19 -26.62
N ARG A 443 6.73 -21.44 -25.33
CA ARG A 443 5.42 -21.89 -24.86
C ARG A 443 4.32 -20.83 -24.95
N PHE A 444 4.70 -19.55 -24.96
CA PHE A 444 3.76 -18.42 -24.92
C PHE A 444 3.74 -17.63 -26.24
N LEU A 445 4.44 -18.11 -27.27
CA LEU A 445 4.54 -17.42 -28.56
C LEU A 445 3.15 -17.16 -29.18
N SER A 446 2.31 -18.20 -29.27
CA SER A 446 0.99 -18.07 -29.88
C SER A 446 0.09 -17.10 -29.11
N GLU A 447 0.11 -17.17 -27.78
CA GLU A 447 -0.70 -16.32 -26.90
C GLU A 447 -0.29 -14.84 -27.02
N ILE A 448 1.02 -14.56 -27.02
CA ILE A 448 1.54 -13.18 -27.19
C ILE A 448 1.18 -12.65 -28.59
N CYS A 449 1.32 -13.47 -29.64
CA CYS A 449 0.93 -13.07 -31.00
C CYS A 449 -0.56 -12.71 -31.07
N GLU A 450 -1.43 -13.56 -30.56
CA GLU A 450 -2.88 -13.34 -30.56
C GLU A 450 -3.26 -12.05 -29.83
N VAL A 451 -2.67 -11.80 -28.66
CA VAL A 451 -2.96 -10.58 -27.88
C VAL A 451 -2.43 -9.31 -28.57
N LEU A 452 -1.27 -9.38 -29.23
CA LEU A 452 -0.74 -8.27 -30.02
C LEU A 452 -1.65 -7.94 -31.21
N GLU A 453 -2.13 -8.95 -31.94
CA GLU A 453 -3.05 -8.78 -33.07
C GLU A 453 -4.38 -8.16 -32.63
N ASN A 454 -4.93 -8.64 -31.49
CA ASN A 454 -6.11 -8.07 -30.84
C ASN A 454 -5.87 -6.64 -30.28
N SER A 455 -4.62 -6.21 -30.19
CA SER A 455 -4.19 -4.90 -29.69
C SER A 455 -3.81 -3.91 -30.79
N ASN A 456 -4.38 -4.05 -31.99
CA ASN A 456 -4.10 -3.23 -33.18
C ASN A 456 -2.63 -3.25 -33.62
N CYS A 457 -1.95 -4.39 -33.41
CA CYS A 457 -0.61 -4.63 -33.94
C CYS A 457 -0.66 -5.69 -35.05
N GLU A 458 0.42 -5.76 -35.82
CA GLU A 458 0.65 -6.74 -36.87
C GLU A 458 1.99 -7.42 -36.58
N ILE A 459 1.98 -8.75 -36.47
CA ILE A 459 3.20 -9.54 -36.27
C ILE A 459 4.03 -9.52 -37.56
N LYS A 460 5.33 -9.25 -37.44
CA LYS A 460 6.25 -9.29 -38.58
C LYS A 460 7.07 -10.56 -38.60
N ASP A 461 7.77 -10.85 -37.52
CA ASP A 461 8.63 -12.03 -37.45
C ASP A 461 8.80 -12.53 -36.02
N ILE A 462 9.17 -13.82 -35.92
CA ILE A 462 9.70 -14.42 -34.69
C ILE A 462 11.22 -14.37 -34.75
N LEU A 463 11.81 -13.70 -33.76
CA LEU A 463 13.25 -13.56 -33.59
C LEU A 463 13.76 -14.67 -32.67
N ILE A 464 14.92 -15.24 -33.00
CA ILE A 464 15.53 -16.35 -32.27
C ILE A 464 16.92 -15.93 -31.82
N TRP A 465 17.14 -15.88 -30.51
CA TRP A 465 18.47 -15.78 -29.94
C TRP A 465 19.03 -17.18 -29.67
N GLN A 466 20.02 -17.59 -30.46
CA GLN A 466 20.79 -18.80 -30.21
C GLN A 466 22.05 -18.47 -29.40
N LYS A 467 22.11 -19.06 -28.21
CA LYS A 467 23.21 -18.91 -27.26
C LYS A 467 24.44 -19.64 -27.78
N SER A 468 25.56 -18.95 -27.96
CA SER A 468 26.79 -19.58 -28.46
C SER A 468 27.52 -20.42 -27.41
N ASN A 469 27.22 -20.23 -26.12
CA ASN A 469 27.80 -20.95 -24.98
C ASN A 469 26.69 -21.40 -24.00
N PRO A 470 25.70 -22.20 -24.44
CA PRO A 470 24.57 -22.57 -23.61
C PRO A 470 25.04 -23.40 -22.41
N MET A 471 24.41 -23.21 -21.25
CA MET A 471 24.82 -23.92 -20.05
C MET A 471 24.45 -25.41 -20.15
N PRO A 472 25.42 -26.35 -20.05
CA PRO A 472 25.19 -27.77 -20.29
C PRO A 472 24.48 -28.41 -19.09
N ARG A 473 23.17 -28.21 -18.97
CA ARG A 473 22.35 -28.85 -17.93
C ARG A 473 21.73 -30.14 -18.43
N ASN A 474 21.88 -31.22 -17.65
CA ASN A 474 21.23 -32.51 -17.90
C ASN A 474 21.50 -33.08 -19.31
N VAL A 475 22.71 -32.85 -19.84
CA VAL A 475 23.09 -33.24 -21.22
C VAL A 475 22.89 -34.73 -21.52
N ASN A 476 22.97 -35.59 -20.50
CA ASN A 476 22.75 -37.03 -20.62
C ASN A 476 21.26 -37.44 -20.46
N ARG A 477 20.35 -36.49 -20.24
CA ARG A 477 18.92 -36.76 -19.99
C ARG A 477 17.98 -36.00 -20.93
N ARG A 478 18.40 -34.85 -21.49
CA ARG A 478 17.58 -33.98 -22.35
C ARG A 478 18.48 -33.16 -23.30
N TYR A 479 17.88 -32.65 -24.38
CA TYR A 479 18.53 -31.68 -25.26
C TYR A 479 18.92 -30.39 -24.52
N VAL A 480 20.08 -29.83 -24.86
CA VAL A 480 20.51 -28.52 -24.38
C VAL A 480 19.59 -27.46 -24.98
N GLN A 481 18.95 -26.68 -24.11
CA GLN A 481 18.12 -25.55 -24.52
C GLN A 481 19.03 -24.34 -24.74
N ASP A 482 19.36 -24.05 -25.99
CA ASP A 482 20.25 -22.96 -26.40
C ASP A 482 19.50 -21.77 -27.04
N MET A 483 18.19 -21.87 -27.24
CA MET A 483 17.39 -20.84 -27.89
C MET A 483 16.47 -20.07 -26.93
N GLU A 484 16.37 -18.77 -27.15
CA GLU A 484 15.31 -17.88 -26.63
C GLU A 484 14.60 -17.21 -27.80
N PHE A 485 13.34 -16.83 -27.61
CA PHE A 485 12.49 -16.30 -28.67
C PHE A 485 12.06 -14.87 -28.33
N ALA A 486 11.73 -14.10 -29.36
CA ALA A 486 11.05 -12.83 -29.20
C ALA A 486 10.06 -12.62 -30.35
N VAL A 487 8.96 -11.94 -30.08
CA VAL A 487 7.96 -11.55 -31.07
C VAL A 487 8.23 -10.11 -31.49
N TRP A 488 8.42 -9.89 -32.79
CA TRP A 488 8.47 -8.55 -33.37
C TRP A 488 7.13 -8.19 -34.01
N ALA A 489 6.51 -7.12 -33.53
CA ALA A 489 5.23 -6.63 -34.01
C ALA A 489 5.27 -5.12 -34.20
N ILE A 490 4.43 -4.60 -35.09
CA ILE A 490 4.31 -3.16 -35.37
C ILE A 490 2.86 -2.72 -35.21
N LYS A 491 2.60 -1.42 -35.02
CA LYS A 491 1.22 -0.95 -35.15
C LYS A 491 0.68 -1.20 -36.56
N GLN A 492 -0.61 -1.54 -36.66
CA GLN A 492 -1.25 -1.68 -37.96
C GLN A 492 -1.07 -0.40 -38.79
N LYS A 493 -0.68 -0.57 -40.06
CA LYS A 493 -0.39 0.52 -41.01
C LYS A 493 0.83 1.40 -40.64
N ALA A 494 1.65 0.99 -39.68
CA ALA A 494 2.89 1.69 -39.34
C ALA A 494 3.88 1.64 -40.50
N LYS A 495 4.64 2.72 -40.68
CA LYS A 495 5.90 2.67 -41.43
C LYS A 495 7.00 2.23 -40.46
N TRP A 496 7.40 0.96 -40.54
CA TRP A 496 8.35 0.37 -39.59
C TRP A 496 9.80 0.54 -40.05
N VAL A 497 10.71 0.39 -39.09
CA VAL A 497 12.16 0.50 -39.31
C VAL A 497 12.75 -0.89 -39.49
N PHE A 498 13.59 -1.05 -40.53
CA PHE A 498 14.37 -2.27 -40.76
C PHE A 498 15.70 -1.94 -41.44
N ASN A 499 16.71 -1.65 -40.63
CA ASN A 499 18.04 -1.20 -41.03
C ASN A 499 18.94 -2.38 -41.42
N LYS A 500 18.60 -3.06 -42.52
CA LYS A 500 19.44 -4.13 -43.08
C LYS A 500 20.79 -3.55 -43.55
N PRO A 501 21.93 -4.13 -43.13
CA PRO A 501 23.23 -3.77 -43.67
C PRO A 501 23.27 -3.88 -45.21
N LYS A 502 23.78 -2.84 -45.89
CA LYS A 502 23.81 -2.77 -47.37
C LYS A 502 24.60 -3.92 -48.01
N ASN A 503 25.58 -4.47 -47.29
CA ASN A 503 26.43 -5.57 -47.74
C ASN A 503 25.81 -6.97 -47.59
N LYS A 504 24.59 -7.09 -47.04
CA LYS A 504 23.90 -8.38 -46.90
C LYS A 504 22.69 -8.46 -47.83
N PRO A 505 22.51 -9.56 -48.60
CA PRO A 505 21.34 -9.72 -49.47
C PRO A 505 20.05 -9.77 -48.64
N TYR A 506 20.05 -10.53 -47.55
CA TYR A 506 18.94 -10.67 -46.61
C TYR A 506 19.46 -10.86 -45.18
N LEU A 507 18.58 -10.68 -44.19
CA LEU A 507 18.82 -11.05 -42.80
C LEU A 507 17.95 -12.25 -42.43
N ARG A 508 18.48 -13.14 -41.60
CA ARG A 508 17.69 -14.20 -40.95
C ARG A 508 17.29 -13.69 -39.57
N SER A 509 16.16 -14.17 -39.05
CA SER A 509 15.70 -13.85 -37.70
C SER A 509 16.50 -14.57 -36.59
N LEU A 510 17.58 -15.26 -36.94
CA LEU A 510 18.48 -15.97 -36.02
C LEU A 510 19.68 -15.09 -35.65
N PHE A 511 19.79 -14.78 -34.36
CA PHE A 511 20.87 -14.01 -33.77
C PHE A 511 21.74 -14.90 -32.90
N LYS A 512 23.07 -14.87 -33.10
CA LYS A 512 24.03 -15.69 -32.36
C LYS A 512 24.86 -14.83 -31.40
N ALA A 513 24.61 -14.98 -30.11
CA ALA A 513 25.32 -14.25 -29.05
C ALA A 513 25.50 -15.12 -27.80
N PRO A 514 26.56 -14.91 -27.00
CA PRO A 514 26.77 -15.69 -25.78
C PRO A 514 25.80 -15.30 -24.66
N ILE A 515 25.55 -16.21 -23.72
CA ILE A 515 25.03 -15.82 -22.39
C ILE A 515 26.06 -14.97 -21.65
N VAL A 516 25.54 -14.08 -20.82
CA VAL A 516 26.34 -13.09 -20.09
C VAL A 516 27.33 -13.77 -19.14
N SER A 517 28.60 -13.41 -19.28
CA SER A 517 29.72 -13.92 -18.48
C SER A 517 30.82 -12.87 -18.35
N GLY A 518 31.78 -13.10 -17.44
CA GLY A 518 32.90 -12.17 -17.23
C GLY A 518 32.48 -10.78 -16.76
N ALA A 519 33.14 -9.75 -17.27
CA ALA A 519 32.94 -8.34 -16.87
C ALA A 519 31.54 -7.78 -17.18
N GLU A 520 30.79 -8.40 -18.08
CA GLU A 520 29.40 -7.99 -18.39
C GLU A 520 28.40 -8.49 -17.34
N LYS A 521 28.76 -9.54 -16.56
CA LYS A 521 27.83 -10.23 -15.68
C LYS A 521 27.54 -9.42 -14.42
N THR A 522 26.26 -9.14 -14.21
CA THR A 522 25.75 -8.49 -13.00
C THR A 522 25.14 -9.50 -12.03
N THR A 523 24.60 -9.01 -10.92
CA THR A 523 23.86 -9.82 -9.94
C THR A 523 22.44 -10.20 -10.39
N HIS A 524 21.96 -9.72 -11.54
CA HIS A 524 20.62 -10.03 -12.03
C HIS A 524 20.56 -11.44 -12.64
N PRO A 525 19.58 -12.28 -12.28
CA PRO A 525 19.57 -13.70 -12.65
C PRO A 525 19.31 -13.94 -14.15
N THR A 526 18.52 -13.07 -14.79
CA THR A 526 18.07 -13.20 -16.19
C THR A 526 18.59 -12.06 -17.07
N GLN A 527 19.81 -11.56 -16.82
CA GLN A 527 20.39 -10.50 -17.62
C GLN A 527 20.53 -10.89 -19.11
N LYS A 528 19.98 -10.07 -20.01
CA LYS A 528 20.18 -10.20 -21.46
C LYS A 528 21.58 -9.74 -21.90
N SER A 529 22.13 -10.42 -22.89
CA SER A 529 23.42 -10.06 -23.49
C SER A 529 23.34 -8.71 -24.20
N LEU A 530 24.32 -7.84 -23.98
CA LEU A 530 24.39 -6.55 -24.64
C LEU A 530 24.52 -6.70 -26.16
N LYS A 531 25.23 -7.73 -26.62
CA LYS A 531 25.41 -7.99 -28.05
C LYS A 531 24.08 -8.20 -28.77
N ILE A 532 23.20 -9.05 -28.23
CA ILE A 532 21.88 -9.29 -28.83
C ILE A 532 21.03 -8.02 -28.81
N MET A 533 21.02 -7.28 -27.70
CA MET A 533 20.23 -6.06 -27.58
C MET A 533 20.71 -4.97 -28.55
N GLN A 534 22.03 -4.79 -28.71
CA GLN A 534 22.59 -3.83 -29.67
C GLN A 534 22.24 -4.20 -31.11
N GLU A 535 22.38 -5.48 -31.49
CA GLU A 535 22.03 -5.94 -32.85
C GLU A 535 20.53 -5.70 -33.14
N LEU A 536 19.65 -6.04 -32.19
CA LEU A 536 18.21 -5.83 -32.32
C LEU A 536 17.86 -4.34 -32.43
N ILE A 537 18.41 -3.50 -31.56
CA ILE A 537 18.15 -2.06 -31.55
C ILE A 537 18.66 -1.41 -32.84
N ALA A 538 19.86 -1.76 -33.29
CA ALA A 538 20.44 -1.21 -34.52
C ALA A 538 19.58 -1.52 -35.75
N ILE A 539 19.03 -2.74 -35.84
CA ILE A 539 18.19 -3.17 -36.97
C ILE A 539 16.79 -2.56 -36.91
N HIS A 540 16.13 -2.51 -35.75
CA HIS A 540 14.69 -2.24 -35.67
C HIS A 540 14.35 -0.80 -35.23
N THR A 541 15.34 0.07 -35.01
CA THR A 541 15.14 1.46 -34.55
C THR A 541 16.08 2.42 -35.28
N ASN A 542 15.81 3.73 -35.25
CA ASN A 542 16.67 4.80 -35.76
C ASN A 542 17.36 5.58 -34.64
N GLU A 543 18.41 6.34 -34.98
CA GLU A 543 19.04 7.27 -34.02
C GLU A 543 18.00 8.25 -33.45
N ASN A 544 18.11 8.57 -32.16
CA ASN A 544 17.17 9.41 -31.38
C ASN A 544 15.77 8.84 -31.12
N ASP A 545 15.44 7.66 -31.62
CA ASP A 545 14.18 7.00 -31.23
C ASP A 545 14.15 6.75 -29.71
N LEU A 546 12.96 6.90 -29.13
CA LEU A 546 12.68 6.66 -27.72
C LEU A 546 12.23 5.22 -27.52
N ILE A 547 13.08 4.44 -26.84
CA ILE A 547 12.84 3.04 -26.49
C ILE A 547 12.36 2.96 -25.04
N LEU A 548 11.27 2.23 -24.82
CA LEU A 548 10.73 1.92 -23.50
C LEU A 548 10.98 0.45 -23.16
N ASP A 549 11.52 0.20 -21.98
CA ASP A 549 11.55 -1.12 -21.35
C ASP A 549 10.81 -1.06 -19.99
N PRO A 550 9.56 -1.54 -19.93
CA PRO A 550 8.77 -1.52 -18.70
C PRO A 550 9.21 -2.54 -17.65
N PHE A 551 10.07 -3.49 -18.01
CA PHE A 551 10.58 -4.55 -17.14
C PHE A 551 12.11 -4.60 -17.25
N MET A 552 12.76 -3.45 -17.03
CA MET A 552 14.16 -3.26 -17.47
C MET A 552 15.17 -4.19 -16.78
N GLY A 553 14.85 -4.70 -15.59
CA GLY A 553 15.72 -5.58 -14.81
C GLY A 553 17.08 -4.93 -14.59
N SER A 554 18.13 -5.60 -15.09
CA SER A 554 19.50 -5.07 -15.05
C SER A 554 19.78 -3.86 -15.94
N GLY A 555 18.86 -3.44 -16.83
CA GLY A 555 19.03 -2.30 -17.72
C GLY A 555 19.79 -2.59 -19.03
N SER A 556 19.93 -3.86 -19.45
CA SER A 556 20.66 -4.21 -20.68
C SER A 556 20.08 -3.55 -21.94
N THR A 557 18.75 -3.44 -22.05
CA THR A 557 18.07 -2.74 -23.15
C THR A 557 18.48 -1.27 -23.20
N GLY A 558 18.49 -0.58 -22.05
CA GLY A 558 18.88 0.82 -21.96
C GLY A 558 20.34 1.07 -22.28
N VAL A 559 21.25 0.22 -21.78
CA VAL A 559 22.69 0.32 -22.09
C VAL A 559 22.91 0.16 -23.60
N ALA A 560 22.24 -0.81 -24.23
CA ALA A 560 22.30 -0.99 -25.68
C ALA A 560 21.70 0.19 -26.43
N ALA A 561 20.55 0.72 -26.01
CA ALA A 561 19.92 1.90 -26.59
C ALA A 561 20.87 3.11 -26.59
N LEU A 562 21.50 3.40 -25.45
CA LEU A 562 22.40 4.54 -25.31
C LEU A 562 23.67 4.39 -26.16
N LYS A 563 24.26 3.18 -26.22
CA LYS A 563 25.42 2.90 -27.09
C LYS A 563 25.09 3.08 -28.57
N GLU A 564 23.88 2.70 -28.97
CA GLU A 564 23.36 2.94 -30.31
C GLU A 564 22.81 4.37 -30.47
N LYS A 565 22.98 5.30 -29.52
CA LYS A 565 22.47 6.70 -29.64
C LYS A 565 20.94 6.81 -29.77
N ARG A 566 20.21 5.94 -29.10
CA ARG A 566 18.74 6.04 -28.90
C ARG A 566 18.47 6.65 -27.52
N LYS A 567 17.28 7.21 -27.35
CA LYS A 567 16.80 7.64 -26.03
C LYS A 567 16.12 6.46 -25.32
N PHE A 568 16.12 6.48 -23.99
CA PHE A 568 15.63 5.33 -23.23
C PHE A 568 14.72 5.72 -22.06
N ILE A 569 13.65 4.97 -21.85
CA ILE A 569 12.85 4.97 -20.62
C ILE A 569 12.86 3.56 -20.03
N GLY A 570 13.28 3.42 -18.78
CA GLY A 570 13.28 2.14 -18.06
C GLY A 570 12.45 2.19 -16.79
N ILE A 571 11.67 1.16 -16.52
CA ILE A 571 10.92 1.01 -15.27
C ILE A 571 11.34 -0.31 -14.61
N GLU A 572 11.62 -0.27 -13.31
CA GLU A 572 11.96 -1.46 -12.53
C GLU A 572 11.28 -1.42 -11.16
N LEU A 573 10.65 -2.52 -10.78
CA LEU A 573 9.90 -2.63 -9.53
C LEU A 573 10.84 -2.80 -8.33
N GLU A 574 11.86 -3.65 -8.44
CA GLU A 574 12.78 -3.91 -7.33
C GLU A 574 13.90 -2.86 -7.25
N GLU A 575 13.96 -2.15 -6.13
CA GLU A 575 14.96 -1.10 -5.88
C GLU A 575 16.41 -1.58 -6.11
N LYS A 576 16.70 -2.84 -5.78
CA LYS A 576 18.02 -3.47 -6.00
C LYS A 576 18.40 -3.48 -7.49
N TYR A 577 17.49 -3.88 -8.36
CA TYR A 577 17.75 -3.95 -9.80
C TYR A 577 17.64 -2.58 -10.45
N TYR A 578 16.79 -1.71 -9.93
CA TYR A 578 16.75 -0.29 -10.30
C TYR A 578 18.12 0.38 -10.12
N LYS A 579 18.71 0.27 -8.92
CA LYS A 579 20.03 0.83 -8.62
C LYS A 579 21.12 0.27 -9.53
N LEU A 580 21.11 -1.05 -9.74
CA LEU A 580 22.03 -1.72 -10.66
C LEU A 580 21.91 -1.21 -12.11
N ALA A 581 20.68 -1.07 -12.61
CA ALA A 581 20.44 -0.54 -13.95
C ALA A 581 20.91 0.91 -14.06
N LEU A 582 20.61 1.74 -13.05
CA LEU A 582 21.03 3.13 -13.01
C LEU A 582 22.56 3.29 -13.02
N GLU A 583 23.29 2.50 -12.23
CA GLU A 583 24.75 2.50 -12.23
C GLU A 583 25.32 2.17 -13.62
N ARG A 584 24.75 1.16 -14.29
CA ARG A 584 25.17 0.77 -15.65
C ARG A 584 24.89 1.86 -16.68
N LEU A 585 23.74 2.54 -16.58
CA LEU A 585 23.37 3.62 -17.50
C LEU A 585 24.20 4.89 -17.27
N LYS A 586 24.62 5.18 -16.03
CA LYS A 586 25.52 6.29 -15.69
C LYS A 586 26.94 6.08 -16.21
N ALA A 587 27.36 4.84 -16.43
CA ALA A 587 28.68 4.50 -16.95
C ALA A 587 28.82 4.63 -18.48
N ILE A 588 27.74 4.99 -19.21
CA ILE A 588 27.68 5.19 -20.66
C ILE A 588 27.58 6.69 -20.98
#